data_AF-A0A8J6JBZ9-F1
#
_entry.id   AF-A0A8J6JBZ9-F1
#
_cell.length_a   1.000
_cell.length_b   1.000
_cell.length_c   1.000
_cell.angle_alpha   90.00
_cell.angle_beta   90.00
_cell.angle_gamma   90.00
#
_symmetry.space_group_name_H-M   'P 1'
#
loop_
_entity.id
_entity.type
_entity.pdbx_description
1 polymer ?
#
loop_
_entity_poly.entity_id
_entity_poly.type
_entity_poly.pdbx_seq_one_letter_code
_entity_poly.pdbx_strand_id
1 'polypeptide(L)'
;MNLEGVTAALTLPGLPGWTGLVALLVLLLFGLAFLVMPFSVFGVKSRLEAMEAQLDEMQAELRGLSARLADAPRRVVMDDLALPARPSEQSGQSGRYEPRINWPGERG
;
A
#
# COMPACT_ATOMS: atom_id res chain seq x y z
N MET A 1 -1.27 51.27 10.36
CA MET A 1 -0.69 50.80 11.63
C MET A 1 0.77 50.46 11.36
N ASN A 2 1.70 51.24 11.90
CA ASN A 2 3.13 51.08 11.68
C ASN A 2 3.67 49.89 12.48
N LEU A 3 4.64 49.14 11.94
CA LEU A 3 5.29 48.01 12.64
C LEU A 3 5.87 48.45 14.00
N GLU A 4 6.33 49.70 14.10
CA GLU A 4 6.83 50.30 15.34
C GLU A 4 5.79 50.34 16.46
N GLY A 5 4.52 50.60 16.11
CA GLY A 5 3.42 50.62 17.07
C GLY A 5 3.07 49.23 17.58
N VAL A 6 3.24 48.20 16.74
CA VAL A 6 3.03 46.80 17.13
C VAL A 6 4.18 46.34 18.03
N THR A 7 5.43 46.69 17.72
CA THR A 7 6.57 46.37 18.59
C THR A 7 6.51 47.10 19.93
N ALA A 8 6.11 48.37 19.95
CA ALA A 8 5.98 49.15 21.18
C ALA A 8 4.85 48.63 22.09
N ALA A 9 3.76 48.14 21.51
CA ALA A 9 2.68 47.50 22.25
C ALA A 9 3.07 46.12 22.81
N LEU A 10 4.00 45.41 22.15
CA LEU A 10 4.54 44.12 22.63
C LEU A 10 5.66 44.28 23.67
N THR A 11 6.33 45.43 23.72
CA THR A 11 7.30 45.72 24.77
C THR A 11 6.56 46.17 26.04
N LEU A 12 6.10 45.21 26.85
CA LEU A 12 5.68 45.51 28.22
C LEU A 12 6.82 46.26 28.95
N PRO A 13 6.53 47.38 29.66
CA PRO A 13 7.53 48.11 30.44
C PRO A 13 8.07 47.20 31.56
N GLY A 14 9.20 46.54 31.31
CA GLY A 14 9.82 45.58 32.23
C GLY A 14 10.39 44.30 31.58
N LEU A 15 10.12 44.03 30.29
CA LEU A 15 10.67 42.87 29.58
C LEU A 15 11.76 43.24 28.56
N PRO A 16 12.78 42.39 28.35
CA PRO A 16 13.89 42.67 27.43
C PRO A 16 13.42 42.96 26.00
N GLY A 17 14.09 43.86 25.28
CA GLY A 17 13.71 44.24 23.90
C GLY A 17 13.66 43.08 22.88
N TRP A 18 14.26 41.92 23.17
CA TRP A 18 14.20 40.73 22.31
C TRP A 18 12.87 39.96 22.41
N THR A 19 12.07 40.18 23.46
CA THR A 19 10.83 39.43 23.69
C THR A 19 9.76 39.74 22.65
N GLY A 20 9.67 40.99 22.19
CA GLY A 20 8.76 41.38 21.12
C GLY A 20 9.08 40.67 19.81
N LEU A 21 10.37 40.49 19.50
CA LEU A 21 10.83 39.79 18.30
C LEU A 21 10.53 38.28 18.40
N VAL A 22 10.76 37.67 19.57
CA VAL A 22 10.41 36.26 19.82
C VAL A 22 8.90 36.03 19.79
N ALA A 23 8.10 36.91 20.37
CA ALA A 23 6.63 36.83 20.32
C ALA A 23 6.11 36.99 18.89
N LEU A 24 6.68 37.90 18.09
CA LEU A 24 6.34 38.06 16.67
C LEU A 24 6.71 36.81 15.87
N LEU A 25 7.89 36.22 16.14
CA LEU A 25 8.32 34.97 15.52
C LEU A 25 7.35 33.82 15.87
N VAL A 26 6.99 33.66 17.15
CA VAL A 26 6.03 32.64 17.59
C VAL A 26 4.67 32.84 16.96
N LEU A 27 4.16 34.07 16.91
CA LEU A 27 2.88 34.41 16.29
C LEU A 27 2.89 34.14 14.78
N LEU A 28 4.01 34.45 14.10
CA LEU A 28 4.21 34.14 12.68
C LEU A 28 4.22 32.64 12.44
N LEU A 29 4.96 31.87 13.23
CA LEU A 29 4.97 30.39 13.16
C LEU A 29 3.59 29.82 13.43
N PHE A 30 2.85 30.37 14.41
CA PHE A 30 1.51 29.93 14.75
C PHE A 30 0.53 30.21 13.61
N GLY A 31 0.59 31.39 12.98
CA GLY A 31 -0.19 31.71 11.79
C GLY A 31 0.16 30.81 10.60
N LEU A 32 1.44 30.54 10.38
CA LEU A 32 1.91 29.63 9.34
C LEU A 32 1.45 28.20 9.60
N ALA A 33 1.51 27.74 10.85
CA ALA A 33 0.99 26.45 11.28
C ALA A 33 -0.53 26.38 11.11
N PHE A 34 -1.26 27.46 11.38
CA PHE A 34 -2.70 27.55 11.12
C PHE A 34 -3.03 27.48 9.63
N LEU A 35 -2.16 28.01 8.78
CA LEU A 35 -2.29 27.93 7.33
C LEU A 35 -1.92 26.53 6.80
N VAL A 36 -0.92 25.87 7.39
CA VAL A 36 -0.51 24.49 7.05
C VAL A 36 -1.45 23.45 7.67
N MET A 37 -2.14 23.75 8.77
CA MET A 37 -3.10 22.86 9.45
C MET A 37 -4.20 22.33 8.52
N PRO A 38 -4.91 23.13 7.71
CA PRO A 38 -5.88 22.59 6.77
C PRO A 38 -5.19 21.70 5.73
N PHE A 39 -4.01 22.05 5.22
CA PHE A 39 -3.32 21.21 4.25
C PHE A 39 -2.77 19.91 4.83
N SER A 40 -2.35 19.90 6.10
CA SER A 40 -1.92 18.69 6.81
C SER A 40 -3.12 17.82 7.19
N VAL A 41 -4.23 18.42 7.63
CA VAL A 41 -5.44 17.69 8.02
C VAL A 41 -6.16 17.15 6.78
N PHE A 42 -6.33 17.93 5.71
CA PHE A 42 -6.98 17.45 4.48
C PHE A 42 -6.06 16.58 3.64
N GLY A 43 -4.76 16.91 3.54
CA GLY A 43 -3.81 16.15 2.74
C GLY A 43 -3.46 14.79 3.34
N VAL A 44 -3.16 14.71 4.63
CA VAL A 44 -2.82 13.43 5.28
C VAL A 44 -4.07 12.57 5.46
N LYS A 45 -5.22 13.14 5.86
CA LYS A 45 -6.48 12.39 5.99
C LYS A 45 -6.97 11.83 4.65
N SER A 46 -6.95 12.61 3.58
CA SER A 46 -7.31 12.13 2.24
C SER A 46 -6.37 11.03 1.74
N ARG A 47 -5.06 11.12 2.05
CA ARG A 47 -4.09 10.09 1.68
C ARG A 47 -4.27 8.81 2.50
N LEU A 48 -4.58 8.93 3.79
CA LEU A 48 -4.94 7.79 4.63
C LEU A 48 -6.23 7.12 4.14
N GLU A 49 -7.26 7.90 3.82
CA GLU A 49 -8.54 7.38 3.30
C GLU A 49 -8.37 6.66 1.97
N ALA A 50 -7.51 7.18 1.08
CA ALA A 50 -7.13 6.49 -0.16
C ALA A 50 -6.31 5.22 0.09
N MET A 51 -5.41 5.23 1.08
CA MET A 51 -4.62 4.06 1.47
C MET A 51 -5.48 2.99 2.16
N GLU A 52 -6.49 3.39 2.93
CA GLU A 52 -7.44 2.50 3.60
C GLU A 52 -8.31 1.77 2.58
N ALA A 53 -8.81 2.49 1.56
CA ALA A 53 -9.50 1.88 0.43
C ALA A 53 -8.59 0.92 -0.36
N GLN A 54 -7.31 1.25 -0.54
CA GLN A 54 -6.34 0.34 -1.18
C GLN A 54 -6.05 -0.90 -0.33
N LEU A 55 -5.96 -0.75 1.00
CA LEU A 55 -5.74 -1.87 1.92
C LEU A 55 -6.92 -2.85 1.91
N ASP A 56 -8.14 -2.33 1.90
CA ASP A 56 -9.35 -3.17 1.82
C ASP A 56 -9.40 -3.98 0.52
N GLU A 57 -9.05 -3.37 -0.61
CA GLU A 57 -8.97 -4.07 -1.90
C GLU A 57 -7.91 -5.18 -1.87
N MET A 58 -6.69 -4.87 -1.39
CA MET A 58 -5.63 -5.88 -1.28
C MET A 58 -6.00 -7.02 -0.31
N GLN A 59 -6.70 -6.71 0.78
CA GLN A 59 -7.16 -7.71 1.72
C GLN A 59 -8.26 -8.61 1.12
N ALA A 60 -9.13 -8.06 0.26
CA ALA A 60 -10.11 -8.82 -0.49
C ALA A 60 -9.45 -9.77 -1.51
N GLU A 61 -8.43 -9.29 -2.23
CA GLU A 61 -7.63 -10.12 -3.14
C GLU A 61 -6.94 -11.27 -2.40
N LEU A 62 -6.31 -11.00 -1.26
CA LEU A 62 -5.67 -12.02 -0.41
C LEU A 62 -6.68 -13.06 0.11
N ARG A 63 -7.89 -12.66 0.51
CA ARG A 63 -8.96 -13.60 0.87
C ARG A 63 -9.39 -14.45 -0.32
N GLY A 64 -9.48 -13.86 -1.51
CA GLY A 64 -9.80 -14.60 -2.73
C GLY A 64 -8.71 -15.62 -3.10
N LEU A 65 -7.44 -15.21 -3.05
CA LEU A 65 -6.30 -16.09 -3.31
C LEU A 65 -6.21 -17.21 -2.27
N SER A 66 -6.28 -16.88 -0.98
CA SER A 66 -6.25 -17.88 0.10
C SER A 66 -7.39 -18.89 0.00
N ALA A 67 -8.60 -18.46 -0.36
CA ALA A 67 -9.73 -19.38 -0.59
C ALA A 67 -9.45 -20.34 -1.75
N ARG A 68 -8.90 -19.85 -2.87
CA ARG A 68 -8.50 -20.69 -4.01
C ARG A 68 -7.38 -21.66 -3.66
N LEU A 69 -6.37 -21.20 -2.93
CA LEU A 69 -5.26 -22.00 -2.44
C LEU A 69 -5.71 -23.05 -1.40
N ALA A 70 -6.70 -22.74 -0.56
CA ALA A 70 -7.27 -23.69 0.40
C ALA A 70 -8.14 -24.75 -0.29
N ASP A 71 -8.83 -24.39 -1.39
CA ASP A 71 -9.66 -25.30 -2.17
C ASP A 71 -8.81 -26.18 -3.13
N ALA A 72 -7.60 -25.75 -3.51
CA ALA A 72 -6.72 -26.49 -4.40
C ALA A 72 -6.30 -27.89 -3.87
N PRO A 73 -5.79 -28.05 -2.62
CA PRO A 73 -5.50 -29.37 -2.07
C PRO A 73 -6.77 -30.20 -1.88
N ARG A 74 -7.90 -29.57 -1.53
CA ARG A 74 -9.18 -30.26 -1.32
C ARG A 74 -9.73 -30.83 -2.63
N ARG A 75 -9.65 -30.08 -3.74
CA ARG A 75 -10.05 -30.56 -5.07
C ARG A 75 -9.17 -31.69 -5.56
N VAL A 76 -7.84 -31.56 -5.47
CA VAL A 76 -6.90 -32.62 -5.87
C VAL A 76 -7.19 -33.94 -5.13
N VAL A 77 -7.41 -33.89 -3.81
CA VAL A 77 -7.73 -35.09 -3.03
C VAL A 77 -9.12 -35.67 -3.37
N MET A 78 -10.13 -34.83 -3.61
CA MET A 78 -11.48 -35.28 -3.97
C MET A 78 -11.53 -35.87 -5.38
N ASP A 79 -10.80 -35.29 -6.33
CA ASP A 79 -10.66 -35.78 -7.71
C ASP A 79 -9.84 -37.09 -7.76
N ASP A 80 -8.81 -37.25 -6.91
CA ASP A 80 -8.04 -38.50 -6.79
C ASP A 80 -8.80 -39.63 -6.07
N LEU A 81 -9.67 -39.30 -5.11
CA LEU A 81 -10.55 -40.27 -4.43
C LEU A 81 -11.79 -40.63 -5.28
N ALA A 82 -12.16 -39.80 -6.25
CA ALA A 82 -13.14 -40.10 -7.28
C ALA A 82 -12.53 -41.06 -8.33
N LEU A 83 -12.22 -42.28 -7.90
CA LEU A 83 -11.83 -43.36 -8.80
C LEU A 83 -12.92 -43.57 -9.87
N PRO A 84 -12.65 -43.37 -11.17
CA PRO A 84 -13.49 -43.99 -12.17
C PRO A 84 -13.33 -45.50 -11.99
N ALA A 85 -14.43 -46.25 -11.92
CA ALA A 85 -14.39 -47.69 -12.04
C ALA A 85 -13.59 -48.02 -13.30
N ARG A 86 -12.36 -48.52 -13.11
CA ARG A 86 -11.46 -48.82 -14.22
C ARG A 86 -12.08 -49.97 -15.02
N PRO A 87 -12.43 -49.78 -16.30
CA PRO A 87 -12.62 -50.92 -17.18
C PRO A 87 -11.23 -51.51 -17.39
N SER A 88 -10.99 -52.68 -16.82
CA SER A 88 -9.83 -53.49 -17.13
C SER A 88 -9.98 -54.05 -18.54
N GLU A 89 -9.43 -53.37 -19.55
CA GLU A 89 -9.26 -53.82 -20.94
C GLU A 89 -8.45 -52.71 -21.67
N GLN A 90 -7.44 -52.91 -22.50
CA GLN A 90 -6.80 -54.10 -23.04
C GLN A 90 -5.51 -53.61 -23.76
N SER A 91 -4.52 -54.48 -23.79
CA SER A 91 -3.27 -54.42 -24.55
C SER A 91 -3.38 -53.92 -25.99
N GLY A 92 -2.46 -53.03 -26.37
CA GLY A 92 -2.20 -52.53 -27.74
C GLY A 92 -2.11 -51.00 -27.71
N GLN A 93 -1.12 -50.30 -28.25
CA GLN A 93 -0.19 -50.63 -29.30
C GLN A 93 0.87 -49.52 -29.33
N SER A 94 2.11 -49.96 -29.52
CA SER A 94 3.28 -49.21 -29.98
C SER A 94 2.97 -47.90 -30.73
N GLY A 95 3.41 -46.78 -30.16
CA GLY A 95 3.39 -45.47 -30.80
C GLY A 95 4.22 -44.47 -30.00
N ARG A 96 5.44 -44.86 -29.63
CA ARG A 96 6.44 -43.98 -29.00
C ARG A 96 6.81 -42.87 -30.00
N TYR A 97 6.02 -41.80 -30.01
CA TYR A 97 6.44 -40.50 -30.54
C TYR A 97 7.08 -39.74 -29.40
N GLU A 98 8.38 -39.93 -29.21
CA GLU A 98 9.18 -38.93 -28.49
C GLU A 98 9.40 -37.75 -29.44
N PRO A 99 8.92 -36.54 -29.11
CA PRO A 99 9.34 -35.36 -29.83
C PRO A 99 10.79 -35.06 -29.44
N ARG A 100 11.74 -35.35 -30.33
CA ARG A 100 13.13 -34.87 -30.16
C ARG A 100 13.15 -33.35 -30.29
N ILE A 101 13.15 -32.66 -29.17
CA ILE A 101 13.39 -31.22 -29.11
C ILE A 101 14.89 -31.00 -29.40
N ASN A 102 15.19 -30.46 -30.59
CA ASN A 102 16.51 -29.97 -30.96
C ASN A 102 16.68 -28.56 -30.39
N TRP A 103 17.59 -28.39 -29.42
CA TRP A 103 17.91 -27.10 -28.82
C TRP A 103 18.88 -26.32 -29.71
N PRO A 104 18.51 -25.13 -30.21
CA PRO A 104 19.39 -24.30 -31.01
C PRO A 104 20.36 -23.53 -30.09
N GLY A 105 21.49 -24.14 -29.75
CA GLY A 105 22.54 -23.50 -28.94
C GLY A 105 23.97 -24.03 -29.16
N GLU A 106 24.14 -25.14 -29.87
CA GLU A 106 25.45 -25.78 -30.09
C GLU A 106 25.99 -25.41 -31.49
N ARG A 107 26.45 -24.17 -31.66
CA ARG A 107 27.38 -23.77 -32.75
C ARG A 107 28.29 -22.65 -32.25
N GLY A 108 29.35 -23.06 -31.55
CA GLY A 108 30.61 -22.32 -31.48
C GLY A 108 31.53 -22.77 -32.60
#